data_AF-A0A959XWU9-F1
#
_entry.id   AF-A0A959XWU9-F1
#
_cell.length_a   1.000
_cell.length_b   1.000
_cell.length_c   1.000
_cell.angle_alpha   90.00
_cell.angle_beta   90.00
_cell.angle_gamma   90.00
#
_symmetry.space_group_name_H-M   'P 1'
#
loop_
_entity.id
_entity.type
_entity.pdbx_description
1 polymer ?
#
loop_
_entity_poly.entity_id
_entity_poly.type
_entity_poly.pdbx_seq_one_letter_code
_entity_poly.pdbx_strand_id
1 'polypeptide(L)'
;MRPSSRILIAFAALAMGIMLWQPIWRIDLWAPQYPEGLVLQIYHDSFTGNVDQINGLNHYIGMAVIQNDMFPEFEIMRYAIGLLIVWGVAAALIGRR
;
A
#
# COMPACT_ATOMS: atom_id res chain seq x y z
N MET A 1 -13.65 -27.56 -5.07
CA MET A 1 -14.28 -26.35 -4.53
C MET A 1 -15.54 -26.04 -5.32
N ARG A 2 -16.56 -25.43 -4.70
CA ARG A 2 -17.73 -24.93 -5.43
C ARG A 2 -17.29 -23.92 -6.50
N PRO A 3 -17.93 -23.87 -7.70
CA PRO A 3 -17.57 -22.91 -8.75
C PRO A 3 -17.58 -21.46 -8.29
N SER A 4 -18.54 -21.09 -7.43
CA SER A 4 -18.64 -19.76 -6.84
C SER A 4 -17.40 -19.39 -6.00
N SER A 5 -16.91 -20.29 -5.16
CA SER A 5 -15.70 -20.07 -4.37
C SER A 5 -14.47 -19.83 -5.26
N ARG A 6 -14.36 -20.56 -6.37
CA ARG A 6 -13.23 -20.39 -7.31
C ARG A 6 -13.27 -19.03 -8.01
N ILE A 7 -14.46 -18.60 -8.43
CA ILE A 7 -14.66 -17.27 -9.03
C ILE A 7 -14.32 -16.17 -8.03
N LEU A 8 -14.79 -16.28 -6.79
CA LEU A 8 -14.50 -15.30 -5.73
C LEU A 8 -13.00 -15.22 -5.41
N ILE A 9 -12.31 -16.36 -5.33
CA ILE A 9 -10.86 -16.38 -5.08
C ILE A 9 -10.10 -15.75 -6.25
N ALA A 10 -10.44 -16.10 -7.49
CA ALA A 10 -9.81 -15.50 -8.67
C ALA A 10 -10.04 -13.99 -8.73
N PHE A 11 -11.26 -13.54 -8.45
CA PHE A 11 -11.60 -12.13 -8.41
C PHE A 11 -10.83 -11.40 -7.30
N ALA A 12 -10.82 -11.93 -6.08
CA ALA A 12 -10.08 -11.34 -4.96
C ALA A 12 -8.58 -11.26 -5.27
N ALA A 13 -7.99 -12.31 -5.82
CA ALA A 13 -6.59 -12.33 -6.22
C ALA A 13 -6.29 -11.24 -7.25
N LEU A 14 -7.09 -11.13 -8.32
CA LEU A 14 -6.88 -10.09 -9.33
C LEU A 14 -7.12 -8.68 -8.79
N ALA A 15 -8.10 -8.49 -7.90
CA ALA A 15 -8.40 -7.20 -7.29
C ALA A 15 -7.24 -6.66 -6.44
N MET A 16 -6.41 -7.54 -5.85
CA MET A 16 -5.18 -7.12 -5.16
C MET A 16 -4.19 -6.40 -6.09
N GLY A 17 -4.26 -6.62 -7.41
CA GLY A 17 -3.44 -5.90 -8.37
C GLY A 17 -3.63 -4.39 -8.30
N ILE A 18 -4.81 -3.90 -7.91
CA ILE A 18 -5.12 -2.47 -7.75
C ILE A 18 -4.15 -1.79 -6.75
N MET A 19 -3.67 -2.52 -5.74
CA MET A 19 -2.75 -2.00 -4.71
C MET A 19 -1.40 -1.55 -5.27
N LEU A 20 -1.03 -1.98 -6.49
CA LEU A 20 0.20 -1.55 -7.15
C LEU A 20 0.11 -0.12 -7.72
N TRP A 21 -1.09 0.43 -7.87
CA TRP A 21 -1.32 1.76 -8.46
C TRP A 21 -2.10 2.71 -7.56
N GLN A 22 -2.62 2.24 -6.43
CA GLN A 22 -3.39 3.05 -5.49
C GLN A 22 -2.64 3.14 -4.15
N PRO A 23 -2.81 4.24 -3.41
CA PRO A 23 -2.27 4.31 -2.06
C PRO A 23 -2.95 3.23 -1.21
N ILE A 24 -2.14 2.44 -0.51
CA ILE A 24 -2.61 1.44 0.44
C ILE A 24 -3.16 2.15 1.68
N TRP A 25 -2.57 3.28 2.03
CA TRP A 25 -2.96 4.06 3.19
C TRP A 25 -2.85 5.57 2.93
N ARG A 26 -3.66 6.34 3.65
CA ARG A 26 -3.64 7.81 3.65
C ARG A 26 -3.72 8.30 5.09
N ILE A 27 -2.88 9.28 5.42
CA ILE A 27 -2.90 9.99 6.69
C ILE A 27 -3.20 11.45 6.38
N ASP A 28 -4.27 11.96 6.96
CA ASP A 28 -4.60 13.38 6.96
C ASP A 28 -4.15 13.98 8.30
N LEU A 29 -3.40 15.08 8.22
CA LEU A 29 -2.76 15.72 9.37
C LEU A 29 -3.16 17.20 9.40
N TRP A 30 -3.54 17.68 10.58
CA TRP A 30 -3.90 19.08 10.79
C TRP A 30 -2.90 19.74 11.73
N ALA A 31 -2.35 20.86 11.29
CA ALA A 31 -1.45 21.68 12.09
C ALA A 31 -1.88 23.15 11.98
N PRO A 32 -1.74 23.96 13.04
CA PRO A 32 -2.06 25.39 12.98
C PRO A 32 -1.30 26.15 11.88
N GLN A 33 -0.13 25.65 11.48
CA GLN A 33 0.74 26.22 10.45
C GLN A 33 0.27 25.90 9.02
N TYR A 34 -0.52 24.84 8.86
CA TYR A 34 -1.06 24.37 7.58
C TYR A 34 -2.58 24.24 7.70
N PRO A 35 -3.32 25.36 7.69
CA PRO A 35 -4.78 25.37 7.85
C PRO A 35 -5.51 24.60 6.74
N GLU A 36 -4.90 24.44 5.58
CA GLU A 36 -5.37 23.60 4.48
C GLU A 36 -5.26 22.09 4.74
N GLY A 37 -4.52 21.70 5.79
CA GLY A 37 -4.21 20.32 6.12
C GLY A 37 -3.07 19.74 5.27
N LEU A 38 -2.47 18.67 5.76
CA LEU A 38 -1.40 17.93 5.09
C LEU A 38 -1.86 16.50 4.85
N VAL A 39 -1.44 15.94 3.71
CA VAL A 39 -1.79 14.56 3.34
C VAL A 39 -0.51 13.79 3.07
N LEU A 40 -0.36 12.65 3.75
CA LEU A 40 0.64 11.64 3.42
C LEU A 40 -0.07 10.44 2.81
N GLN A 41 0.35 10.05 1.60
CA GLN A 41 -0.11 8.83 0.95
C GLN A 41 1.01 7.80 0.97
N ILE A 42 0.64 6.57 1.33
CA ILE A 42 1.56 5.44 1.43
C ILE A 42 1.20 4.46 0.33
N TYR A 43 2.08 4.33 -0.65
CA TYR A 43 2.02 3.32 -1.69
C TYR A 43 2.78 2.07 -1.24
N HIS A 44 2.66 1.00 -2.02
CA HIS A 44 3.39 -0.23 -1.76
C HIS A 44 4.93 -0.05 -1.78
N ASP A 45 5.44 1.00 -2.43
CA ASP A 45 6.87 1.22 -2.69
C ASP A 45 7.37 2.63 -2.34
N SER A 46 6.48 3.53 -1.88
CA SER A 46 6.83 4.95 -1.75
C SER A 46 5.87 5.76 -0.89
N PHE A 47 6.36 6.89 -0.38
CA PHE A 47 5.53 7.96 0.18
C PHE A 47 5.29 9.07 -0.83
N THR A 48 4.08 9.61 -0.87
CA THR A 48 3.73 10.77 -1.70
C THR A 48 2.82 11.74 -0.92
N GLY A 49 2.48 12.88 -1.53
CA GLY A 49 1.73 13.95 -0.88
C GLY A 49 2.66 15.02 -0.30
N ASN A 50 2.36 15.51 0.91
CA ASN A 50 3.09 16.60 1.58
C ASN A 50 4.29 16.12 2.40
N VAL A 51 5.10 15.21 1.84
CA VAL A 51 6.21 14.54 2.57
C VAL A 51 7.21 15.56 3.13
N ASP A 52 7.60 16.56 2.33
CA ASP A 52 8.60 17.56 2.73
C ASP A 52 8.08 18.48 3.86
N GLN A 53 6.82 18.91 3.79
CA GLN A 53 6.20 19.72 4.84
C GLN A 53 6.12 18.92 6.15
N ILE A 54 5.70 17.66 6.07
CA ILE A 54 5.63 16.76 7.23
C ILE A 54 7.03 16.53 7.82
N ASN A 55 8.05 16.34 6.98
CA ASN A 55 9.44 16.23 7.44
C ASN A 55 9.95 17.51 8.11
N GLY A 56 9.56 18.68 7.61
CA GLY A 56 9.82 19.95 8.27
C GLY A 56 9.20 20.00 9.67
N LEU A 57 7.93 19.61 9.81
CA LEU A 57 7.28 19.50 11.11
C LEU A 57 8.01 18.49 12.02
N ASN A 58 8.31 17.30 11.51
CA ASN A 58 9.02 16.25 12.25
C ASN A 58 10.34 16.76 12.80
N HIS A 59 11.11 17.51 12.01
CA HIS A 59 12.36 18.12 12.45
C HIS A 59 12.15 19.04 13.67
N TYR A 60 11.08 19.84 13.69
CA TYR A 60 10.80 20.76 14.80
C TYR A 60 10.28 20.07 16.06
N ILE A 61 9.63 18.91 15.94
CA ILE A 61 9.14 18.12 17.08
C ILE A 61 10.07 16.95 17.46
N GLY A 62 11.23 16.84 16.81
CA GLY A 62 12.23 15.81 17.08
C GLY A 62 11.85 14.40 16.59
N MET A 63 10.92 14.28 15.63
CA MET A 63 10.61 13.01 14.97
C MET A 63 11.57 12.72 13.80
N ALA A 64 11.66 11.43 13.44
CA ALA A 64 12.49 10.99 12.32
C ALA A 64 12.00 11.53 10.97
N VAL A 65 12.94 11.72 10.03
CA VAL A 65 12.66 12.10 8.65
C VAL A 65 12.08 10.88 7.92
N ILE A 66 10.94 11.05 7.28
CA ILE A 66 10.30 10.07 6.42
C ILE A 66 11.01 10.08 5.07
N GLN A 67 11.65 8.96 4.75
CA GLN A 67 12.32 8.72 3.48
C GLN A 67 12.16 7.23 3.11
N ASN A 68 12.07 6.93 1.82
CA ASN A 68 11.72 5.58 1.34
C ASN A 68 12.76 4.53 1.72
N ASP A 69 14.04 4.90 1.81
CA ASP A 69 15.16 4.02 2.13
C ASP A 69 15.14 3.48 3.58
N MET A 70 14.33 4.05 4.48
CA MET A 70 14.12 3.47 5.81
C MET A 70 13.22 2.22 5.79
N PHE A 71 12.55 1.96 4.66
CA PHE A 71 11.54 0.91 4.53
C PHE A 71 12.01 -0.13 3.50
N PRO A 72 12.84 -1.11 3.89
CA PRO A 72 13.25 -2.20 3.00
C PRO A 72 12.05 -3.00 2.46
N GLU A 73 10.90 -2.94 3.14
CA GLU A 73 9.64 -3.53 2.69
C GLU A 73 9.20 -3.01 1.31
N PHE A 74 9.52 -1.76 0.96
CA PHE A 74 9.15 -1.16 -0.33
C PHE A 74 9.80 -1.88 -1.51
N GLU A 75 10.99 -2.46 -1.32
CA GLU A 75 11.66 -3.24 -2.36
C GLU A 75 10.98 -4.61 -2.59
N ILE A 76 10.34 -5.15 -1.55
CA ILE A 76 9.81 -6.53 -1.54
C ILE A 76 8.29 -6.56 -1.76
N MET A 77 7.57 -5.51 -1.38
CA MET A 77 6.11 -5.41 -1.41
C MET A 77 5.51 -5.79 -2.77
N ARG A 78 6.09 -5.31 -3.87
CA ARG A 78 5.60 -5.65 -5.23
C ARG A 78 5.64 -7.15 -5.51
N TYR A 79 6.68 -7.84 -5.02
CA TYR A 79 6.86 -9.28 -5.20
C TYR A 79 5.95 -10.05 -4.25
N ALA A 80 5.77 -9.58 -3.01
CA ALA A 80 4.83 -10.18 -2.06
C ALA A 80 3.39 -10.12 -2.58
N ILE A 81 2.95 -8.96 -3.09
CA ILE A 81 1.63 -8.80 -3.72
C ILE A 81 1.53 -9.72 -4.94
N GLY A 82 2.53 -9.71 -5.83
CA GLY A 82 2.56 -10.60 -7.01
C GLY A 82 2.45 -12.08 -6.66
N LEU A 83 3.16 -12.53 -5.61
CA LEU A 83 3.12 -13.91 -5.13
C LEU A 83 1.71 -14.29 -4.66
N LEU A 84 1.05 -13.42 -3.88
CA LEU A 84 -0.32 -13.66 -3.40
C LEU A 84 -1.33 -13.72 -4.56
N ILE A 85 -1.18 -12.87 -5.56
CA ILE A 85 -2.01 -12.89 -6.77
C ILE A 85 -1.84 -14.23 -7.49
N VAL A 86 -0.59 -14.64 -7.77
CA VAL A 86 -0.28 -15.89 -8.47
C VAL A 86 -0.82 -17.09 -7.68
N TRP A 87 -0.64 -17.11 -6.36
CA TRP A 87 -1.13 -18.19 -5.51
C TRP A 87 -2.66 -18.26 -5.54
N GLY A 88 -3.35 -17.13 -5.39
CA GLY A 88 -4.81 -17.07 -5.45
C GLY A 88 -5.36 -17.57 -6.78
N VAL A 89 -4.77 -17.14 -7.90
CA VAL A 89 -5.14 -17.63 -9.24
C VAL A 89 -4.87 -19.13 -9.37
N ALA A 90 -3.70 -19.62 -8.93
CA ALA A 90 -3.38 -21.04 -8.97
C ALA A 90 -4.38 -21.88 -8.16
N ALA A 91 -4.76 -21.43 -6.96
CA ALA A 91 -5.76 -22.09 -6.13
C ALA A 91 -7.14 -22.18 -6.83
N ALA A 92 -7.58 -21.09 -7.48
CA ALA A 92 -8.82 -21.07 -8.24
C ALA A 92 -8.79 -21.99 -9.48
N LEU A 93 -7.63 -22.15 -10.12
CA LEU A 93 -7.46 -23.03 -11.28
C LEU A 93 -7.37 -24.51 -10.92
N ILE A 94 -6.62 -24.87 -9.87
CA ILE A 94 -6.32 -26.24 -9.45
C ILE A 94 -7.46 -26.86 -8.62
N GLY A 95 -8.23 -26.05 -7.85
CA GLY A 95 -9.27 -26.48 -6.91
C GLY A 95 -10.54 -27.10 -7.52
N ARG A 96 -10.43 -27.89 -8.58
CA ARG A 96 -11.52 -28.48 -9.40
C ARG A 96 -12.15 -29.76 -8.85
N ARG A 97 -11.73 -30.27 -7.68
CA ARG A 97 -12.35 -31.44 -7.03
C ARG A 97 -13.59 -31.09 -6.24
#